data_AF-A0A924KA53-F1
#
_entry.id   AF-A0A924KA53-F1
#
_cell.length_a   1.000
_cell.length_b   1.000
_cell.length_c   1.000
_cell.angle_alpha   90.00
_cell.angle_beta   90.00
_cell.angle_gamma   90.00
#
_symmetry.space_group_name_H-M   'P 1'
#
loop_
_entity.id
_entity.type
_entity.pdbx_description
1 polymer ?
#
loop_
_entity_poly.entity_id
_entity_poly.type
_entity_poly.pdbx_seq_one_letter_code
_entity_poly.pdbx_strand_id
1 'polypeptide(L)' 'MKGMKKRIFFNEVATRDGFQIEPAFIPTDTKIALIDALSECGYAKIEVTSFTS' A
#
# COMPACT_ATOMS: atom_id res chain seq x y z
N MET A 1 0.29 17.62 33.26
CA MET A 1 0.84 16.42 32.60
C MET A 1 0.43 16.46 31.13
N LYS A 2 1.37 16.56 30.19
CA LYS A 2 1.08 16.64 28.75
C LYS A 2 0.70 15.22 28.30
N GLY A 3 -0.55 15.00 27.88
CA GLY A 3 -1.02 13.68 27.44
C GLY A 3 -0.10 13.11 26.36
N MET A 4 0.31 11.85 26.51
CA MET A 4 1.13 11.16 25.52
C MET A 4 0.41 11.17 24.18
N LYS A 5 1.02 11.79 23.15
CA LYS A 5 0.45 11.80 21.80
C LYS A 5 0.39 10.36 21.29
N LYS A 6 -0.80 9.89 20.93
CA LYS A 6 -0.95 8.59 20.26
C LYS A 6 -0.22 8.63 18.92
N ARG A 7 0.62 7.63 18.67
CA ARG A 7 1.21 7.42 17.36
C ARG A 7 0.12 6.97 16.39
N ILE A 8 0.08 7.58 15.21
CA ILE A 8 -0.80 7.17 14.11
C ILE A 8 0.03 6.33 13.15
N PHE A 9 -0.54 5.24 12.65
CA PHE A 9 0.07 4.36 11.66
C PHE A 9 -0.70 4.49 10.35
N PHE A 10 0.03 4.77 9.27
CA PHE A 10 -0.53 4.80 7.92
C PHE A 10 -0.27 3.44 7.26
N ASN A 11 -1.33 2.82 6.79
CA ASN A 11 -1.29 1.55 6.07
C ASN A 11 -1.71 1.80 4.63
N GLU A 12 -0.84 1.45 3.69
CA GLU A 12 -1.08 1.61 2.26
C GLU A 12 -1.80 0.39 1.70
N VAL A 13 -2.80 0.61 0.83
CA VAL A 13 -3.67 -0.44 0.27
C VAL A 13 -3.90 -0.29 -1.24
N ALA A 14 -3.37 0.77 -1.88
CA ALA A 14 -3.58 1.06 -3.30
C ALA A 14 -3.20 -0.11 -4.21
N THR A 15 -2.11 -0.81 -3.92
CA THR A 15 -1.60 -1.93 -4.71
C THR A 15 -2.46 -3.20 -4.61
N ARG A 16 -3.40 -3.26 -3.66
CA ARG A 16 -4.43 -4.31 -3.58
C ARG A 16 -5.79 -3.76 -3.96
N ASP A 17 -6.37 -2.91 -3.11
CA ASP A 17 -7.75 -2.46 -3.22
C ASP A 17 -7.95 -1.51 -4.41
N GLY A 18 -6.99 -0.59 -4.62
CA GLY A 18 -6.99 0.31 -5.77
C GLY A 18 -6.84 -0.44 -7.10
N PHE A 19 -5.82 -1.29 -7.21
CA PHE A 19 -5.59 -2.08 -8.44
C PHE A 19 -6.72 -3.05 -8.78
N GLN A 20 -7.54 -3.46 -7.82
CA GLN A 20 -8.67 -4.37 -8.07
C GLN A 20 -9.80 -3.74 -8.88
N ILE A 21 -10.03 -2.42 -8.75
CA ILE A 21 -11.09 -1.72 -9.50
C ILE A 21 -10.61 -1.13 -10.82
N GLU A 22 -9.29 -1.06 -11.04
CA GLU A 22 -8.74 -0.49 -12.26
C GLU A 22 -9.17 -1.29 -13.49
N PRO A 23 -9.80 -0.64 -14.50
CA PRO A 23 -10.34 -1.34 -15.65
C PRO A 23 -9.26 -1.84 -16.61
N ALA A 24 -8.06 -1.25 -16.54
CA ALA A 24 -6.92 -1.63 -17.35
C ALA A 24 -6.01 -2.61 -16.61
N PHE A 25 -5.46 -3.58 -17.34
CA PHE A 25 -4.43 -4.44 -16.78
C PHE A 25 -3.15 -3.64 -16.51
N ILE A 26 -2.69 -3.68 -15.27
CA ILE A 26 -1.41 -3.10 -14.86
C ILE A 26 -0.33 -4.19 -14.97
N PRO A 27 0.70 -4.02 -15.83
CA PRO A 27 1.80 -4.97 -15.94
C PRO A 27 2.49 -5.22 -14.61
N THR A 28 2.95 -6.46 -14.40
CA THR A 28 3.58 -6.87 -13.14
C THR A 28 4.79 -5.98 -12.78
N ASP A 29 5.64 -5.66 -13.74
CA ASP A 29 6.83 -4.81 -13.51
C ASP A 29 6.42 -3.40 -13.05
N THR A 30 5.32 -2.87 -13.56
CA THR A 30 4.76 -1.59 -13.12
C THR A 30 4.23 -1.66 -11.68
N LYS A 31 3.59 -2.77 -11.31
CA LYS A 31 3.15 -2.99 -9.92
C LYS A 31 4.36 -3.03 -8.97
N ILE A 32 5.40 -3.76 -9.35
CA ILE A 32 6.64 -3.87 -8.56
C ILE A 32 7.28 -2.49 -8.37
N ALA A 33 7.46 -1.73 -9.45
CA ALA A 33 8.05 -0.39 -9.38
C ALA A 33 7.29 0.56 -8.43
N LEU A 34 5.95 0.48 -8.40
CA LEU A 34 5.16 1.26 -7.45
C LEU A 34 5.35 0.77 -6.01
N ILE A 35 5.34 -0.54 -5.78
CA ILE A 35 5.54 -1.11 -4.44
C ILE A 35 6.90 -0.72 -3.88
N ASP A 36 7.96 -0.78 -4.71
CA ASP A 36 9.31 -0.36 -4.33
C ASP A 36 9.33 1.12 -3.92
N ALA A 37 8.73 2.01 -4.72
CA ALA A 37 8.63 3.43 -4.39
C ALA A 37 7.82 3.69 -3.11
N LEU A 38 6.72 2.96 -2.89
CA LEU A 38 5.92 3.06 -1.66
C LEU A 38 6.69 2.58 -0.43
N SER A 39 7.58 1.59 -0.60
CA SER A 39 8.40 1.06 0.51
C SER A 39 9.34 2.12 1.12
N GLU A 40 9.73 3.11 0.33
CA GLU A 40 10.58 4.23 0.76
C GLU A 40 9.81 5.33 1.52
N CYS A 41 8.47 5.29 1.50
CA CYS A 41 7.61 6.36 2.05
C CYS A 41 7.37 6.26 3.56
N GLY A 42 7.85 5.20 4.24
CA GLY A 42 7.75 5.06 5.70
C GLY A 42 6.37 4.66 6.23
N TYR A 43 5.54 4.03 5.39
CA TYR A 43 4.29 3.39 5.81
C TYR A 43 4.55 2.30 6.86
N ALA A 44 3.58 2.11 7.75
CA ALA A 44 3.66 1.06 8.75
C ALA A 44 3.42 -0.33 8.15
N LYS A 45 2.64 -0.39 7.07
CA LYS A 45 2.31 -1.60 6.31
C LYS A 45 1.94 -1.21 4.88
N ILE A 46 2.27 -2.07 3.92
CA ILE A 46 1.82 -1.99 2.54
C ILE A 46 1.11 -3.31 2.20
N GLU A 47 -0.14 -3.24 1.74
CA GLU A 47 -0.90 -4.39 1.27
C GLU A 47 -0.68 -4.58 -0.24
N VAL A 48 0.25 -5.47 -0.56
CA VAL A 48 0.79 -5.60 -1.94
C VAL A 48 -0.10 -6.38 -2.90
N THR A 49 -0.94 -7.29 -2.41
CA THR A 49 -1.78 -8.16 -3.25
C THR A 49 -2.87 -8.88 -2.44
N SER A 50 -3.74 -9.62 -3.12
CA SER A 50 -4.67 -10.58 -2.55
C SER A 50 -4.59 -11.91 -3.30
N PHE A 51 -4.71 -13.03 -2.57
CA PHE A 51 -4.78 -14.38 -3.14
C PHE A 51 -6.21 -14.90 -2.96
N THR A 52 -7.05 -14.68 -3.97
CA THR A 52 -8.46 -15.12 -4.00
C THR A 52 -8.62 -16.30 -4.96
N SER A 53 -9.57 -17.20 -4.67
CA SER A 53 -9.93 -18.37 -5.49
C SER A 53 -11.05 -18.08 -6.47
#